data_AF-A0A8T3NPG5-F1
#
_entry.id   AF-A0A8T3NPG5-F1
#
_cell.length_a   1.000
_cell.length_b   1.000
_cell.length_c   1.000
_cell.angle_alpha   90.00
_cell.angle_beta   90.00
_cell.angle_gamma   90.00
#
_symmetry.space_group_name_H-M   'P 1'
#
loop_
_entity.id
_entity.type
_entity.pdbx_description
1 polymer ?
#
loop_
_entity_poly.entity_id
_entity_poly.type
_entity_poly.pdbx_seq_one_letter_code
_entity_poly.pdbx_strand_id
1 'polypeptide(L)'
;MNIRAEPADRGADASSITPCSSTIGVARRAGWRGALALLRGPLLVALGGYSVTLVMLLRMFDSNPTGPIHIGDVFEGQRFWTESTRIERGGVGYDGQFFFYLAHDPLLRDPRPDEFLDRPAYRYARILYPTVVWAVSLGRPDVIPWALLGVNLIAGLVGTALVVGVLNSLGKNRWLALAYAFSPPILIGLITDLAEPLACALIAGGIALHLRSRHGWAGTILAFATLAREVSLVIPLTFAAHAAFHRAWREALGYLLPSALPVAWHLLLWARFGVLPSIQSPPNFGAPFSGALYRLGTLLHYEPPVFGEPAPSGDAFLEVAGIGLTMALIVVSLLKLLTRRDVFAVQLWVQATLALFTAPLVWLDIHSHGRVLGMLVLFYGLALLAAPRRIPRSRCVVQTVSDVQAASRGGDRPPASAVSL
;
A
#
# COMPACT_ATOMS: atom_id res chain seq x y z
N MET A 1 73.00 2.30 -22.85
CA MET A 1 72.46 1.07 -22.22
C MET A 1 71.15 1.45 -21.52
N ASN A 2 70.07 0.71 -21.79
CA ASN A 2 68.68 0.83 -21.27
C ASN A 2 67.85 2.04 -21.73
N ILE A 3 66.93 1.90 -22.70
CA ILE A 3 65.57 1.29 -22.71
C ILE A 3 64.47 2.30 -22.32
N ARG A 4 63.54 2.46 -23.28
CA ARG A 4 62.25 3.18 -23.36
C ARG A 4 61.43 3.36 -22.07
N ALA A 5 60.67 4.46 -22.04
CA ALA A 5 59.23 4.47 -21.72
C ALA A 5 58.54 5.73 -22.30
N GLU A 6 57.50 5.54 -23.11
CA GLU A 6 56.51 6.56 -23.51
C GLU A 6 55.54 6.87 -22.35
N PRO A 7 55.03 8.11 -22.20
CA PRO A 7 53.91 8.38 -21.32
C PRO A 7 52.57 8.31 -22.07
N ALA A 8 51.61 7.67 -21.39
CA ALA A 8 50.26 7.36 -21.83
C ALA A 8 49.36 8.59 -22.01
N ASP A 9 48.63 8.57 -23.12
CA ASP A 9 47.54 9.46 -23.50
C ASP A 9 46.34 9.31 -22.54
N ARG A 10 45.91 10.41 -21.91
CA ARG A 10 44.67 10.51 -21.11
C ARG A 10 43.80 11.60 -21.73
N GLY A 11 42.84 11.18 -22.54
CA GLY A 11 41.79 12.04 -23.09
C GLY A 11 40.61 11.21 -23.59
N ALA A 12 39.91 10.53 -22.69
CA ALA A 12 38.66 9.85 -23.02
C ALA A 12 37.48 10.78 -22.72
N ASP A 13 36.87 11.25 -23.81
CA ASP A 13 35.69 12.09 -23.88
C ASP A 13 34.49 11.57 -23.09
N ALA A 14 33.76 12.53 -22.53
CA ALA A 14 32.47 12.38 -21.91
C ALA A 14 31.44 11.87 -22.94
N SER A 15 31.10 10.58 -22.85
CA SER A 15 29.99 10.01 -23.61
C SER A 15 28.66 10.55 -23.10
N SER A 16 28.07 11.44 -23.89
CA SER A 16 26.70 11.92 -23.78
C SER A 16 25.71 10.75 -23.87
N ILE A 17 25.06 10.43 -22.75
CA ILE A 17 23.91 9.53 -22.72
C ILE A 17 22.69 10.31 -23.26
N THR A 18 22.42 10.20 -24.56
CA THR A 18 21.13 10.63 -25.14
C THR A 18 20.04 9.62 -24.75
N PRO A 19 18.96 10.03 -24.06
CA PRO A 19 17.83 9.14 -23.84
C PRO A 19 17.10 8.91 -25.16
N CYS A 20 16.84 7.64 -25.48
CA CYS A 20 16.01 7.24 -26.60
C CYS A 20 14.59 7.82 -26.43
N SER A 21 14.29 8.86 -27.21
CA SER A 21 13.14 9.75 -27.05
C SER A 21 11.82 9.23 -27.66
N SER A 22 11.79 8.00 -28.16
CA SER A 22 10.67 7.49 -28.97
C SER A 22 9.46 7.01 -28.16
N THR A 23 9.63 6.59 -26.90
CA THR A 23 8.50 6.11 -26.07
C THR A 23 7.77 7.22 -25.31
N ILE A 24 8.42 8.36 -25.10
CA ILE A 24 7.83 9.52 -24.39
C ILE A 24 6.83 10.27 -25.29
N GLY A 25 6.99 10.18 -26.63
CA GLY A 25 6.13 10.85 -27.59
C GLY A 25 4.71 10.30 -27.70
N VAL A 26 4.49 9.00 -27.44
CA VAL A 26 3.17 8.37 -27.60
C VAL A 26 2.24 8.66 -26.41
N ALA A 27 2.80 8.75 -25.19
CA ALA A 27 2.01 9.03 -23.98
C ALA A 27 1.47 10.47 -23.92
N ARG A 28 2.10 11.40 -24.64
CA ARG A 28 1.74 12.83 -24.63
C ARG A 28 0.51 13.19 -25.47
N ARG A 29 -0.01 12.27 -26.29
CA ARG A 29 -1.22 12.47 -27.13
C ARG A 29 -2.48 11.75 -26.63
N ALA A 30 -2.41 11.04 -25.50
CA ALA A 30 -3.60 10.49 -24.88
C ALA A 30 -4.30 11.61 -24.09
N GLY A 31 -5.24 12.32 -24.73
CA GLY A 31 -6.19 13.17 -24.00
C GLY A 31 -6.94 12.38 -22.91
N TRP A 32 -7.74 13.05 -22.08
CA TRP A 32 -8.50 12.44 -20.96
C TRP A 32 -9.22 11.12 -21.32
N ARG A 33 -9.65 10.96 -22.58
CA ARG A 33 -10.25 9.72 -23.13
C ARG A 33 -9.30 8.52 -23.15
N GLY A 34 -8.01 8.71 -23.46
CA GLY A 34 -7.00 7.65 -23.43
C GLY A 34 -6.64 7.24 -22.00
N ALA A 35 -6.57 8.20 -21.07
CA ALA A 35 -6.39 7.91 -19.65
C ALA A 35 -7.57 7.10 -19.08
N LEU A 36 -8.81 7.47 -19.43
CA LEU A 36 -10.00 6.69 -19.08
C LEU A 36 -9.97 5.28 -19.66
N ALA A 37 -9.56 5.10 -20.93
CA ALA A 37 -9.44 3.79 -21.55
C ALA A 37 -8.44 2.87 -20.83
N LEU A 38 -7.38 3.45 -20.26
CA LEU A 38 -6.39 2.71 -19.47
C LEU A 38 -6.93 2.27 -18.09
N LEU A 39 -7.85 3.02 -17.51
CA LEU A 39 -8.47 2.72 -16.21
C LEU A 39 -9.59 1.67 -16.31
N ARG A 40 -10.36 1.67 -17.40
CA ARG A 40 -11.63 0.91 -17.53
C ARG A 40 -11.54 -0.58 -17.18
N GLY A 41 -10.54 -1.31 -17.64
CA GLY A 41 -10.50 -2.78 -17.47
C GLY A 41 -10.43 -3.24 -16.00
N PRO A 42 -9.31 -3.02 -15.31
CA PRO A 42 -9.16 -3.43 -13.91
C PRO A 42 -10.18 -2.78 -12.98
N LEU A 43 -10.55 -1.52 -13.23
CA LEU A 43 -11.52 -0.81 -12.40
C LEU A 43 -12.93 -1.38 -12.51
N LEU A 44 -13.37 -1.82 -13.70
CA LEU A 44 -14.66 -2.49 -13.87
C LEU A 44 -14.69 -3.86 -13.17
N VAL A 45 -13.59 -4.61 -13.19
CA VAL A 45 -13.50 -5.89 -12.47
C VAL A 45 -13.52 -5.65 -10.95
N ALA A 46 -12.80 -4.66 -10.45
CA ALA A 46 -12.85 -4.27 -9.04
C ALA A 46 -14.26 -3.81 -8.63
N LEU A 47 -14.91 -2.97 -9.44
CA LEU A 47 -16.28 -2.53 -9.22
C LEU A 47 -17.26 -3.71 -9.20
N GLY A 48 -17.14 -4.65 -10.15
CA GLY A 48 -17.96 -5.85 -10.17
C GLY A 48 -17.77 -6.70 -8.92
N GLY A 49 -16.51 -6.95 -8.53
CA GLY A 49 -16.17 -7.71 -7.32
C GLY A 49 -16.72 -7.05 -6.05
N TYR A 50 -16.50 -5.75 -5.87
CA TYR A 50 -17.02 -5.02 -4.71
C TYR A 50 -18.53 -4.91 -4.70
N SER A 51 -19.17 -4.80 -5.87
CA SER A 51 -20.64 -4.82 -5.95
C SER A 51 -21.20 -6.17 -5.52
N VAL A 52 -20.56 -7.27 -5.94
CA VAL A 52 -20.92 -8.62 -5.47
C VAL A 52 -20.72 -8.73 -3.96
N THR A 53 -19.57 -8.30 -3.42
CA THR A 53 -19.32 -8.29 -1.97
C THR A 53 -20.39 -7.48 -1.23
N LEU A 54 -20.71 -6.26 -1.69
CA LEU A 54 -21.74 -5.43 -1.08
C LEU A 54 -23.12 -6.11 -1.10
N VAL A 55 -23.52 -6.69 -2.23
CA VAL A 55 -24.80 -7.41 -2.33
C VAL A 55 -24.82 -8.61 -1.40
N MET A 56 -23.72 -9.35 -1.28
CA MET A 56 -23.62 -10.49 -0.36
C MET A 56 -23.71 -10.04 1.09
N LEU A 57 -23.01 -8.96 1.49
CA LEU A 57 -23.09 -8.39 2.84
C LEU A 57 -24.50 -7.93 3.17
N LEU A 58 -25.13 -7.14 2.28
CA LEU A 58 -26.49 -6.68 2.48
C LEU A 58 -27.48 -7.86 2.56
N ARG A 59 -27.29 -8.93 1.79
CA ARG A 59 -28.13 -10.14 1.92
C ARG A 59 -27.88 -10.90 3.22
N MET A 60 -26.63 -11.00 3.65
CA MET A 60 -26.24 -11.70 4.88
C MET A 60 -26.82 -11.03 6.14
N PHE A 61 -27.04 -9.72 6.08
CA PHE A 61 -27.51 -8.92 7.21
C PHE A 61 -28.89 -8.30 6.97
N ASP A 62 -29.75 -8.88 6.14
CA ASP A 62 -31.13 -8.41 5.91
C ASP A 62 -31.25 -6.92 5.51
N SER A 63 -30.33 -6.47 4.67
CA SER A 63 -30.12 -5.09 4.20
C SER A 63 -29.78 -4.08 5.30
N ASN A 64 -29.32 -4.58 6.45
CA ASN A 64 -28.89 -3.76 7.58
C ASN A 64 -27.41 -3.35 7.45
N PRO A 65 -27.11 -2.05 7.29
CA PRO A 65 -25.73 -1.58 7.12
C PRO A 65 -24.89 -1.69 8.40
N THR A 66 -25.51 -1.98 9.56
CA THR A 66 -24.78 -2.18 10.82
C THR A 66 -24.21 -3.59 10.98
N GLY A 67 -24.63 -4.54 10.13
CA GLY A 67 -24.13 -5.91 10.18
C GLY A 67 -22.61 -6.03 10.02
N PRO A 68 -22.02 -5.46 8.95
CA PRO A 68 -20.56 -5.48 8.74
C PRO A 68 -19.75 -4.74 9.82
N ILE A 69 -20.38 -3.94 10.68
CA ILE A 69 -19.71 -3.23 11.77
C ILE A 69 -19.36 -4.19 12.92
N HIS A 70 -20.12 -5.29 13.08
CA HIS A 70 -19.98 -6.27 14.16
C HIS A 70 -19.97 -5.60 15.55
N ILE A 71 -21.09 -4.97 15.92
CA ILE A 71 -21.26 -4.26 17.19
C ILE A 71 -21.52 -5.27 18.31
N GLY A 72 -20.71 -5.24 19.37
CA GLY A 72 -20.90 -6.04 20.58
C GLY A 72 -21.66 -5.28 21.68
N ASP A 73 -22.08 -5.99 22.73
CA ASP A 73 -22.79 -5.43 23.88
C ASP A 73 -21.94 -5.31 25.16
N VAL A 74 -20.65 -5.63 25.07
CA VAL A 74 -19.69 -5.51 26.19
C VAL A 74 -19.37 -4.04 26.54
N PHE A 75 -19.44 -3.14 25.55
CA PHE A 75 -19.16 -1.70 25.74
C PHE A 75 -20.48 -0.91 25.81
N GLU A 76 -20.48 0.21 26.56
CA GLU A 76 -21.67 1.05 26.77
C GLU A 76 -21.96 1.97 25.56
N GLY A 77 -22.17 1.37 24.40
CA GLY A 77 -22.44 2.04 23.13
C GLY A 77 -23.91 2.38 22.86
N GLN A 78 -24.83 2.03 23.77
CA GLN A 78 -26.29 2.06 23.55
C GLN A 78 -26.81 3.41 23.05
N ARG A 79 -26.19 4.51 23.48
CA ARG A 79 -26.54 5.88 23.08
C ARG A 79 -26.36 6.18 21.58
N PHE A 80 -25.57 5.37 20.87
CA PHE A 80 -25.34 5.51 19.43
C PHE A 80 -26.20 4.55 18.61
N TRP A 81 -26.94 3.66 19.26
CA TRP A 81 -27.72 2.64 18.59
C TRP A 81 -29.12 3.16 18.25
N THR A 82 -29.67 2.64 17.17
CA THR A 82 -31.06 2.83 16.77
C THR A 82 -31.81 1.50 16.91
N GLU A 83 -33.14 1.50 16.78
CA GLU A 83 -33.93 0.26 16.75
C GLU A 83 -33.47 -0.70 15.63
N SER A 84 -32.88 -0.15 14.57
CA SER A 84 -32.35 -0.93 13.46
C SER A 84 -30.93 -1.43 13.68
N THR A 85 -30.24 -1.07 14.76
CA THR A 85 -28.85 -1.46 15.00
C THR A 85 -28.77 -2.95 15.36
N ARG A 86 -28.00 -3.71 14.57
CA ARG A 86 -27.72 -5.11 14.85
C ARG A 86 -26.62 -5.23 15.90
N ILE A 87 -26.90 -5.99 16.96
CA ILE A 87 -26.00 -6.18 18.11
C ILE A 87 -25.73 -7.67 18.29
N GLU A 88 -24.46 -8.03 18.42
CA GLU A 88 -23.99 -9.39 18.72
C GLU A 88 -24.05 -9.60 20.24
N ARG A 89 -25.18 -10.10 20.75
CA ARG A 89 -25.41 -10.27 22.19
C ARG A 89 -24.43 -11.26 22.82
N GLY A 90 -23.82 -10.88 23.93
CA GLY A 90 -22.78 -11.64 24.62
C GLY A 90 -21.44 -11.68 23.85
N GLY A 91 -21.29 -10.85 22.82
CA GLY A 91 -20.11 -10.76 21.98
C GLY A 91 -19.33 -9.47 22.24
N VAL A 92 -18.00 -9.55 22.15
CA VAL A 92 -17.12 -8.36 22.23
C VAL A 92 -17.29 -7.45 20.99
N GLY A 93 -17.85 -7.99 19.90
CA GLY A 93 -17.89 -7.35 18.58
C GLY A 93 -16.52 -7.32 17.92
N TYR A 94 -16.36 -6.48 16.90
CA TYR A 94 -15.12 -6.33 16.14
C TYR A 94 -14.63 -4.87 16.12
N ASP A 95 -13.45 -4.64 15.53
CA ASP A 95 -12.81 -3.32 15.49
C ASP A 95 -13.66 -2.24 14.78
N GLY A 96 -14.55 -2.63 13.86
CA GLY A 96 -15.44 -1.73 13.09
C GLY A 96 -16.33 -0.87 13.98
N GLN A 97 -16.83 -1.42 15.10
CA GLN A 97 -17.70 -0.69 16.03
C GLN A 97 -17.05 0.57 16.60
N PHE A 98 -15.73 0.57 16.80
CA PHE A 98 -15.04 1.75 17.32
C PHE A 98 -14.95 2.87 16.27
N PHE A 99 -14.83 2.53 14.98
CA PHE A 99 -14.92 3.55 13.92
C PHE A 99 -16.34 4.11 13.81
N PHE A 100 -17.36 3.27 14.02
CA PHE A 100 -18.76 3.71 14.11
C PHE A 100 -18.98 4.69 15.28
N TYR A 101 -18.47 4.40 16.47
CA TYR A 101 -18.59 5.30 17.61
C TYR A 101 -17.79 6.60 17.42
N LEU A 102 -16.55 6.52 16.92
CA LEU A 102 -15.74 7.72 16.62
C LEU A 102 -16.40 8.60 15.55
N ALA A 103 -17.19 8.04 14.63
CA ALA A 103 -17.89 8.84 13.61
C ALA A 103 -19.04 9.68 14.22
N HIS A 104 -19.54 9.30 15.39
CA HIS A 104 -20.50 10.12 16.15
C HIS A 104 -19.82 11.24 16.94
N ASP A 105 -18.54 11.07 17.29
CA ASP A 105 -17.75 12.07 18.02
C ASP A 105 -16.33 12.27 17.43
N PRO A 106 -16.20 12.74 16.17
CA PRO A 106 -14.89 12.87 15.54
C PRO A 106 -14.02 13.98 16.16
N LEU A 107 -14.63 14.86 16.96
CA LEU A 107 -13.97 16.00 17.59
C LEU A 107 -13.62 15.75 19.07
N LEU A 108 -13.80 14.53 19.57
CA LEU A 108 -13.47 14.13 20.94
C LEU A 108 -14.15 15.04 21.99
N ARG A 109 -15.45 15.26 21.82
CA ARG A 109 -16.28 16.09 22.70
C ARG A 109 -16.81 15.32 23.90
N ASP A 110 -16.97 14.00 23.77
CA ASP A 110 -17.49 13.17 24.85
C ASP A 110 -16.52 13.19 26.05
N PRO A 111 -17.03 13.41 27.28
CA PRO A 111 -16.20 13.44 28.46
C PRO A 111 -15.76 12.05 28.94
N ARG A 112 -16.44 10.98 28.52
CA ARG A 112 -16.23 9.60 28.98
C ARG A 112 -16.14 8.60 27.81
N PRO A 113 -15.15 8.76 26.92
CA PRO A 113 -14.96 7.87 25.77
C PRO A 113 -14.60 6.43 26.16
N ASP A 114 -14.12 6.21 27.37
CA ASP A 114 -13.82 4.91 27.96
C ASP A 114 -15.06 4.03 28.22
N GLU A 115 -16.26 4.62 28.27
CA GLU A 115 -17.52 3.86 28.41
C GLU A 115 -17.80 3.00 27.16
N PHE A 116 -17.41 3.48 25.98
CA PHE A 116 -17.75 2.84 24.69
C PHE A 116 -16.54 2.47 23.83
N LEU A 117 -15.33 2.85 24.25
CA LEU A 117 -14.07 2.48 23.58
C LEU A 117 -13.17 1.71 24.55
N ASP A 118 -12.64 0.59 24.07
CA ASP A 118 -11.67 -0.22 24.83
C ASP A 118 -10.38 0.54 25.17
N ARG A 119 -9.89 1.34 24.22
CA ARG A 119 -8.59 2.02 24.28
C ARG A 119 -8.71 3.41 23.64
N PRO A 120 -9.29 4.41 24.33
CA PRO A 120 -9.65 5.68 23.72
C PRO A 120 -8.49 6.37 22.97
N ALA A 121 -7.30 6.50 23.57
CA ALA A 121 -6.17 7.17 22.93
C ALA A 121 -5.72 6.42 21.67
N TYR A 122 -5.71 5.09 21.70
CA TYR A 122 -5.40 4.26 20.54
C TYR A 122 -6.45 4.37 19.42
N ARG A 123 -7.74 4.31 19.77
CA ARG A 123 -8.83 4.41 18.78
C ARG A 123 -8.84 5.80 18.13
N TYR A 124 -8.75 6.85 18.93
CA TYR A 124 -8.70 8.23 18.43
C TYR A 124 -7.43 8.55 17.64
N ALA A 125 -6.33 7.80 17.76
CA ALA A 125 -5.18 7.98 16.86
C ALA A 125 -5.53 7.72 15.38
N ARG A 126 -6.60 6.97 15.11
CA ARG A 126 -7.07 6.57 13.78
C ARG A 126 -8.28 7.39 13.30
N ILE A 127 -8.29 8.69 13.60
CA ILE A 127 -9.47 9.55 13.46
C ILE A 127 -9.89 9.85 12.02
N LEU A 128 -9.01 9.68 11.02
CA LEU A 128 -9.30 10.17 9.66
C LEU A 128 -10.50 9.45 9.03
N TYR A 129 -10.57 8.13 9.15
CA TYR A 129 -11.67 7.36 8.57
C TYR A 129 -13.03 7.76 9.17
N PRO A 130 -13.20 7.77 10.51
CA PRO A 130 -14.41 8.30 11.15
C PRO A 130 -14.74 9.74 10.79
N THR A 131 -13.74 10.62 10.63
CA THR A 131 -13.95 12.02 10.28
C THR A 131 -14.50 12.16 8.85
N VAL A 132 -13.98 11.38 7.90
CA VAL A 132 -14.50 11.35 6.53
C VAL A 132 -15.93 10.82 6.50
N VAL A 133 -16.22 9.78 7.28
CA VAL A 133 -17.56 9.20 7.44
C VAL A 133 -18.53 10.20 8.03
N TRP A 134 -18.13 10.92 9.09
CA TRP A 134 -18.92 12.01 9.67
C TRP A 134 -19.19 13.11 8.64
N ALA A 135 -18.19 13.52 7.87
CA ALA A 135 -18.34 14.56 6.85
C ALA A 135 -19.29 14.13 5.72
N VAL A 136 -19.20 12.88 5.26
CA VAL A 136 -20.09 12.32 4.21
C VAL A 136 -21.52 12.13 4.72
N SER A 137 -21.69 11.74 5.97
CA SER A 137 -23.02 11.59 6.61
C SER A 137 -23.62 12.91 7.10
N LEU A 138 -22.86 14.02 7.05
CA LEU A 138 -23.20 15.31 7.66
C LEU A 138 -23.52 15.16 9.17
N GLY A 139 -22.90 14.19 9.83
CA GLY A 139 -23.12 13.87 11.23
C GLY A 139 -24.49 13.24 11.56
N ARG A 140 -25.24 12.76 10.57
CA ARG A 140 -26.55 12.11 10.78
C ARG A 140 -26.36 10.65 11.25
N PRO A 141 -26.81 10.28 12.47
CA PRO A 141 -26.61 8.93 13.02
C PRO A 141 -27.08 7.80 12.10
N ASP A 142 -28.28 7.93 11.51
CA ASP A 142 -28.86 6.90 10.62
C ASP A 142 -28.09 6.69 9.31
N VAL A 143 -27.26 7.67 8.92
CA VAL A 143 -26.49 7.64 7.67
C VAL A 143 -25.06 7.13 7.91
N ILE A 144 -24.55 7.22 9.14
CA ILE A 144 -23.18 6.81 9.47
C ILE A 144 -22.87 5.35 9.06
N PRO A 145 -23.73 4.34 9.33
CA PRO A 145 -23.49 2.97 8.87
C PRO A 145 -23.32 2.85 7.35
N TRP A 146 -24.16 3.55 6.59
CA TRP A 146 -24.04 3.58 5.12
C TRP A 146 -22.79 4.33 4.66
N ALA A 147 -22.41 5.39 5.36
CA ALA A 147 -21.23 6.17 5.05
C ALA A 147 -19.93 5.39 5.32
N LEU A 148 -19.87 4.54 6.35
CA LEU A 148 -18.75 3.61 6.59
C LEU A 148 -18.51 2.73 5.36
N LEU A 149 -19.52 1.95 4.98
CA LEU A 149 -19.47 1.07 3.81
C LEU A 149 -19.14 1.84 2.53
N GLY A 150 -19.81 2.97 2.30
CA GLY A 150 -19.63 3.79 1.11
C GLY A 150 -18.22 4.37 0.98
N VAL A 151 -17.65 4.89 2.07
CA VAL A 151 -16.29 5.43 2.09
C VAL A 151 -15.27 4.33 1.80
N ASN A 152 -15.43 3.14 2.39
CA ASN A 152 -14.53 2.01 2.14
C ASN A 152 -14.60 1.50 0.70
N LEU A 153 -15.80 1.37 0.13
CA LEU A 153 -15.99 0.98 -1.28
C LEU A 153 -15.33 1.98 -2.24
N ILE A 154 -15.57 3.28 -2.01
CA ILE A 154 -14.97 4.35 -2.83
C ILE A 154 -13.45 4.34 -2.67
N ALA A 155 -12.94 4.18 -1.44
CA ALA A 155 -11.51 4.11 -1.19
C ALA A 155 -10.85 2.93 -1.91
N GLY A 156 -11.46 1.73 -1.88
CA GLY A 156 -10.97 0.58 -2.63
C GLY A 156 -10.89 0.85 -4.14
N LEU A 157 -11.92 1.49 -4.72
CA LEU A 157 -11.96 1.84 -6.15
C LEU A 157 -10.95 2.91 -6.52
N VAL A 158 -10.88 3.99 -5.73
CA VAL A 158 -9.92 5.09 -5.92
C VAL A 158 -8.49 4.57 -5.79
N GLY A 159 -8.20 3.77 -4.77
CA GLY A 159 -6.91 3.10 -4.60
C GLY A 159 -6.56 2.22 -5.81
N THR A 160 -7.52 1.43 -6.30
CA THR A 160 -7.32 0.61 -7.52
C THR A 160 -6.97 1.47 -8.74
N ALA A 161 -7.69 2.57 -8.96
CA ALA A 161 -7.42 3.50 -10.05
C ALA A 161 -6.02 4.15 -9.93
N LEU A 162 -5.61 4.53 -8.72
CA LEU A 162 -4.29 5.07 -8.43
C LEU A 162 -3.19 4.03 -8.71
N VAL A 163 -3.38 2.77 -8.31
CA VAL A 163 -2.43 1.68 -8.58
C VAL A 163 -2.32 1.40 -10.09
N VAL A 164 -3.42 1.46 -10.85
CA VAL A 164 -3.36 1.41 -12.33
C VAL A 164 -2.48 2.53 -12.87
N GLY A 165 -2.65 3.76 -12.35
CA GLY A 165 -1.80 4.91 -12.70
C GLY A 165 -0.32 4.68 -12.39
N VAL A 166 -0.01 4.13 -11.21
CA VAL A 166 1.35 3.75 -10.78
C VAL A 166 1.93 2.73 -11.75
N LEU A 167 1.23 1.63 -12.02
CA LEU A 167 1.68 0.57 -12.92
C LEU A 167 1.96 1.08 -14.33
N ASN A 168 1.09 1.95 -14.85
CA ASN A 168 1.28 2.57 -16.15
C ASN A 168 2.53 3.47 -16.17
N SER A 169 2.76 4.26 -15.11
CA SER A 169 3.96 5.10 -15.00
C SER A 169 5.26 4.29 -14.95
N LEU A 170 5.19 3.06 -14.42
CA LEU A 170 6.29 2.09 -14.39
C LEU A 170 6.40 1.24 -15.67
N GLY A 171 5.52 1.45 -16.66
CA GLY A 171 5.47 0.66 -17.90
C GLY A 171 5.15 -0.82 -17.68
N LYS A 172 4.31 -1.13 -16.68
CA LYS A 172 3.91 -2.49 -16.27
C LYS A 172 2.47 -2.80 -16.63
N ASN A 173 2.12 -4.08 -16.55
CA ASN A 173 0.77 -4.54 -16.81
C ASN A 173 -0.20 -3.98 -15.77
N ARG A 174 -1.15 -3.14 -16.23
CA ARG A 174 -2.21 -2.53 -15.40
C ARG A 174 -3.09 -3.54 -14.65
N TRP A 175 -3.23 -4.77 -15.15
CA TRP A 175 -4.06 -5.80 -14.52
C TRP A 175 -3.51 -6.26 -13.16
N LEU A 176 -2.24 -6.00 -12.88
CA LEU A 176 -1.67 -6.23 -11.55
C LEU A 176 -2.34 -5.38 -10.45
N ALA A 177 -3.09 -4.33 -10.81
CA ALA A 177 -3.89 -3.57 -9.85
C ALA A 177 -4.98 -4.41 -9.17
N LEU A 178 -5.40 -5.52 -9.78
CA LEU A 178 -6.35 -6.44 -9.14
C LEU A 178 -5.76 -7.12 -7.90
N ALA A 179 -4.43 -7.31 -7.84
CA ALA A 179 -3.78 -7.83 -6.64
C ALA A 179 -3.88 -6.85 -5.46
N TYR A 180 -3.94 -5.54 -5.74
CA TYR A 180 -4.28 -4.52 -4.74
C TYR A 180 -5.77 -4.58 -4.39
N ALA A 181 -6.63 -4.57 -5.41
CA ALA A 181 -8.09 -4.48 -5.25
C ALA A 181 -8.67 -5.62 -4.39
N PHE A 182 -8.15 -6.83 -4.57
CA PHE A 182 -8.56 -8.03 -3.86
C PHE A 182 -7.56 -8.46 -2.78
N SER A 183 -6.70 -7.54 -2.32
CA SER A 183 -5.79 -7.83 -1.21
C SER A 183 -6.55 -7.97 0.12
N PRO A 184 -6.05 -8.78 1.07
CA PRO A 184 -6.71 -8.97 2.36
C PRO A 184 -7.02 -7.67 3.12
N PRO A 185 -6.15 -6.64 3.18
CA PRO A 185 -6.49 -5.39 3.86
C PRO A 185 -7.73 -4.70 3.27
N ILE A 186 -7.92 -4.78 1.96
CA ILE A 186 -9.07 -4.15 1.30
C ILE A 186 -10.33 -4.99 1.54
N LEU A 187 -10.28 -6.30 1.29
CA LEU A 187 -11.45 -7.16 1.40
C LEU A 187 -11.93 -7.30 2.84
N ILE A 188 -11.01 -7.53 3.78
CA ILE A 188 -11.36 -7.64 5.20
C ILE A 188 -11.87 -6.29 5.71
N GLY A 189 -11.22 -5.19 5.33
CA GLY A 189 -11.69 -3.85 5.69
C GLY A 189 -13.09 -3.52 5.15
N LEU A 190 -13.45 -4.03 3.97
CA LEU A 190 -14.79 -3.87 3.40
C LEU A 190 -15.86 -4.69 4.13
N ILE A 191 -15.57 -5.93 4.50
CA ILE A 191 -16.54 -6.82 5.16
C ILE A 191 -16.67 -6.58 6.66
N THR A 192 -15.73 -5.84 7.28
CA THR A 192 -15.69 -5.56 8.73
C THR A 192 -15.62 -4.06 9.09
N ASP A 193 -15.90 -3.17 8.14
CA ASP A 193 -15.89 -1.70 8.30
C ASP A 193 -14.65 -1.10 8.99
N LEU A 194 -13.46 -1.46 8.49
CA LEU A 194 -12.19 -0.98 9.02
C LEU A 194 -11.60 0.18 8.19
N ALA A 195 -10.57 0.86 8.72
CA ALA A 195 -9.91 1.99 8.07
C ALA A 195 -8.90 1.63 6.96
N GLU A 196 -8.60 0.34 6.79
CA GLU A 196 -7.63 -0.19 5.83
C GLU A 196 -7.85 0.28 4.39
N PRO A 197 -9.06 0.22 3.81
CA PRO A 197 -9.28 0.65 2.43
C PRO A 197 -8.88 2.11 2.22
N LEU A 198 -9.26 3.01 3.14
CA LEU A 198 -8.89 4.42 3.09
C LEU A 198 -7.37 4.63 3.22
N ALA A 199 -6.75 3.99 4.22
CA ALA A 199 -5.30 4.09 4.42
C ALA A 199 -4.51 3.61 3.20
N CYS A 200 -4.89 2.45 2.63
CA CYS A 200 -4.29 1.89 1.43
C CYS A 200 -4.45 2.81 0.21
N ALA A 201 -5.62 3.42 0.03
CA ALA A 201 -5.87 4.35 -1.08
C ALA A 201 -4.99 5.60 -0.98
N LEU A 202 -4.85 6.16 0.24
CA LEU A 202 -3.96 7.28 0.52
C LEU A 202 -2.50 6.88 0.26
N ILE A 203 -2.06 5.71 0.71
CA ILE A 203 -0.70 5.20 0.43
C ILE A 203 -0.45 5.09 -1.07
N ALA A 204 -1.38 4.52 -1.84
CA ALA A 204 -1.29 4.44 -3.30
C ALA A 204 -1.20 5.85 -3.94
N GLY A 205 -1.97 6.82 -3.42
CA GLY A 205 -1.91 8.22 -3.85
C GLY A 205 -0.57 8.88 -3.54
N GLY A 206 -0.03 8.66 -2.34
CA GLY A 206 1.29 9.12 -1.92
C GLY A 206 2.40 8.57 -2.83
N ILE A 207 2.35 7.28 -3.16
CA ILE A 207 3.29 6.65 -4.10
C ILE A 207 3.14 7.23 -5.51
N ALA A 208 1.92 7.44 -5.99
CA ALA A 208 1.68 8.04 -7.31
C ALA A 208 2.24 9.47 -7.40
N LEU A 209 2.16 10.25 -6.32
CA LEU A 209 2.73 11.60 -6.23
C LEU A 209 4.26 11.57 -6.10
N HIS A 210 4.81 10.61 -5.35
CA HIS A 210 6.24 10.36 -5.25
C HIS A 210 6.86 10.09 -6.63
N LEU A 211 6.25 9.20 -7.42
CA LEU A 211 6.73 8.87 -8.77
C LEU A 211 6.65 10.06 -9.76
N ARG A 212 5.88 11.10 -9.42
CA ARG A 212 5.80 12.37 -10.17
C ARG A 212 6.71 13.47 -9.59
N SER A 213 7.61 13.12 -8.67
CA SER A 213 8.49 14.04 -7.95
C SER A 213 7.77 15.14 -7.17
N ARG A 214 6.51 14.90 -6.76
CA ARG A 214 5.69 15.85 -5.97
C ARG A 214 5.79 15.52 -4.48
N HIS A 215 7.01 15.55 -3.93
CA HIS A 215 7.34 15.01 -2.60
C HIS A 215 6.54 15.64 -1.44
N GLY A 216 6.29 16.96 -1.46
CA GLY A 216 5.48 17.63 -0.43
C GLY A 216 4.02 17.17 -0.41
N TRP A 217 3.41 17.00 -1.59
CA TRP A 217 2.06 16.46 -1.71
C TRP A 217 2.01 14.96 -1.35
N ALA A 218 3.04 14.20 -1.74
CA ALA A 218 3.18 12.80 -1.35
C ALA A 218 3.24 12.67 0.19
N GLY A 219 4.09 13.46 0.85
CA GLY A 219 4.17 13.51 2.31
C GLY A 219 2.85 13.90 2.97
N THR A 220 2.13 14.87 2.42
CA THR A 220 0.81 15.29 2.94
C THR A 220 -0.21 14.15 2.89
N ILE A 221 -0.33 13.48 1.76
CA ILE A 221 -1.24 12.34 1.62
C ILE A 221 -0.84 11.17 2.53
N LEU A 222 0.47 10.91 2.69
CA LEU A 222 0.97 9.88 3.61
C LEU A 222 0.78 10.24 5.09
N ALA A 223 0.81 11.52 5.46
CA ALA A 223 0.46 11.99 6.80
C ALA A 223 -1.02 11.74 7.09
N PHE A 224 -1.91 11.96 6.11
CA PHE A 224 -3.30 11.55 6.23
C PHE A 224 -3.46 10.03 6.34
N ALA A 225 -2.70 9.24 5.56
CA ALA A 225 -2.71 7.78 5.70
C ALA A 225 -2.36 7.34 7.13
N THR A 226 -1.46 8.07 7.80
CA THR A 226 -1.10 7.85 9.21
C THR A 226 -2.28 8.09 10.16
N LEU A 227 -3.08 9.13 9.92
CA LEU A 227 -4.29 9.40 10.70
C LEU A 227 -5.43 8.39 10.44
N ALA A 228 -5.37 7.61 9.35
CA ALA A 228 -6.29 6.50 9.13
C ALA A 228 -5.77 5.21 9.79
N ARG A 229 -4.46 4.95 9.68
CA ARG A 229 -3.75 3.85 10.34
C ARG A 229 -2.35 4.31 10.71
N GLU A 230 -2.06 4.35 12.00
CA GLU A 230 -0.83 4.87 12.60
C GLU A 230 0.43 4.15 12.09
N VAL A 231 0.31 2.86 11.76
CA VAL A 231 1.42 2.06 11.20
C VAL A 231 1.90 2.62 9.85
N SER A 232 1.04 3.36 9.13
CA SER A 232 1.42 4.00 7.86
C SER A 232 2.50 5.07 8.02
N LEU A 233 2.71 5.62 9.22
CA LEU A 233 3.75 6.63 9.51
C LEU A 233 5.14 6.17 9.09
N VAL A 234 5.39 4.86 9.13
CA VAL A 234 6.69 4.31 8.74
C VAL A 234 7.03 4.62 7.27
N ILE A 235 6.04 4.79 6.39
CA ILE A 235 6.26 5.06 4.96
C ILE A 235 6.89 6.44 4.73
N PRO A 236 6.27 7.58 5.14
CA PRO A 236 6.88 8.88 4.95
C PRO A 236 8.20 9.02 5.71
N LEU A 237 8.35 8.37 6.87
CA LEU A 237 9.62 8.38 7.61
C LEU A 237 10.74 7.67 6.85
N THR A 238 10.49 6.50 6.27
CA THR A 238 11.49 5.81 5.43
C THR A 238 11.82 6.63 4.18
N PHE A 239 10.83 7.26 3.55
CA PHE A 239 11.05 8.09 2.37
C PHE A 239 11.88 9.33 2.73
N ALA A 240 11.60 9.95 3.88
CA ALA A 240 12.38 11.06 4.41
C ALA A 240 13.83 10.66 4.71
N ALA A 241 14.02 9.54 5.42
CA ALA A 241 15.33 9.03 5.80
C ALA A 241 16.16 8.67 4.56
N HIS A 242 15.55 8.02 3.57
CA HIS A 242 16.20 7.70 2.30
C HIS A 242 16.63 8.97 1.55
N ALA A 243 15.74 9.96 1.43
CA ALA A 243 16.06 11.24 0.79
C ALA A 243 17.18 11.99 1.54
N ALA A 244 17.14 12.03 2.87
CA ALA A 244 18.16 12.64 3.71
C ALA A 244 19.53 11.94 3.57
N PHE A 245 19.55 10.60 3.52
CA PHE A 245 20.75 9.82 3.27
C PHE A 245 21.41 10.18 1.93
N HIS A 246 20.60 10.48 0.90
CA HIS A 246 21.05 10.98 -0.40
C HIS A 246 21.23 12.50 -0.46
N ARG A 247 21.22 13.20 0.69
CA ARG A 247 21.36 14.66 0.84
C ARG A 247 20.29 15.48 0.10
N ALA A 248 19.16 14.87 -0.25
CA ALA A 248 18.01 15.51 -0.88
C ALA A 248 17.09 16.13 0.18
N TRP A 249 17.60 17.11 0.95
CA TRP A 249 16.93 17.68 2.12
C TRP A 249 15.56 18.28 1.82
N ARG A 250 15.38 18.91 0.65
CA ARG A 250 14.07 19.44 0.23
C ARG A 250 13.02 18.35 0.08
N GLU A 251 13.42 17.18 -0.40
CA GLU A 251 12.54 16.02 -0.54
C GLU A 251 12.26 15.40 0.83
N ALA A 252 13.29 15.25 1.66
CA ALA A 252 13.15 14.75 3.03
C ALA A 252 12.16 15.59 3.85
N LEU A 253 12.29 16.92 3.79
CA LEU A 253 11.36 17.86 4.42
C LEU A 253 9.94 17.76 3.84
N GLY A 254 9.81 17.44 2.54
CA GLY A 254 8.52 17.20 1.90
C GLY A 254 7.73 16.04 2.51
N TYR A 255 8.41 15.03 3.06
CA TYR A 255 7.76 13.93 3.79
C TYR A 255 7.66 14.19 5.30
N LEU A 256 8.69 14.82 5.88
CA LEU A 256 8.80 15.01 7.33
C LEU A 256 7.85 16.10 7.84
N LEU A 257 7.78 17.26 7.18
CA LEU A 257 6.97 18.39 7.67
C LEU A 257 5.47 18.04 7.76
N PRO A 258 4.83 17.41 6.75
CA PRO A 258 3.43 17.02 6.89
C PRO A 258 3.19 15.97 7.96
N SER A 259 4.20 15.13 8.27
CA SER A 259 4.12 14.13 9.34
C SER A 259 4.05 14.76 10.74
N ALA A 260 4.30 16.06 10.88
CA ALA A 260 4.05 16.78 12.13
C ALA A 260 2.55 16.79 12.52
N LEU A 261 1.63 16.69 11.54
CA LEU A 261 0.18 16.68 11.79
C LEU A 261 -0.26 15.45 12.63
N PRO A 262 -0.01 14.19 12.21
CA PRO A 262 -0.34 13.03 13.03
C PRO A 262 0.40 13.01 14.37
N VAL A 263 1.65 13.51 14.41
CA VAL A 263 2.39 13.62 15.68
C VAL A 263 1.71 14.61 16.63
N ALA A 264 1.32 15.80 16.15
CA ALA A 264 0.59 16.78 16.95
C ALA A 264 -0.75 16.24 17.45
N TRP A 265 -1.46 15.48 16.60
CA TRP A 265 -2.68 14.78 17.01
C TRP A 265 -2.41 13.79 18.15
N HIS A 266 -1.39 12.95 18.05
CA HIS A 266 -1.02 12.02 19.12
C HIS A 266 -0.61 12.71 20.42
N LEU A 267 0.07 13.86 20.34
CA LEU A 267 0.41 14.68 21.51
C LEU A 267 -0.84 15.29 22.17
N LEU A 268 -1.82 15.72 21.38
CA LEU A 268 -3.11 16.16 21.89
C LEU A 268 -3.84 15.03 22.62
N LEU A 269 -3.84 13.82 22.04
CA LEU A 269 -4.43 12.64 22.69
C LEU A 269 -3.72 12.30 23.99
N TRP A 270 -2.38 12.43 24.03
CA TRP A 270 -1.63 12.25 25.27
C TRP A 270 -2.01 13.30 26.33
N ALA A 271 -2.15 14.57 25.95
CA ALA A 271 -2.59 15.62 26.85
C ALA A 271 -4.03 15.39 27.35
N ARG A 272 -4.91 14.82 26.51
CA ARG A 272 -6.32 14.54 26.85
C ARG A 272 -6.50 13.31 27.72
N PHE A 273 -5.76 12.24 27.45
CA PHE A 273 -5.94 10.93 28.09
C PHE A 273 -4.86 10.59 29.12
N GLY A 274 -3.79 11.38 29.23
CA GLY A 274 -2.66 11.09 30.11
C GLY A 274 -1.77 9.93 29.64
N VAL A 275 -2.09 9.28 28.51
CA VAL A 275 -1.38 8.13 27.96
C VAL A 275 -1.18 8.27 26.46
N LEU A 276 0.01 7.88 25.98
CA LEU A 276 0.30 7.90 24.56
C LEU A 276 -0.51 6.80 23.84
N PRO A 277 -1.04 7.07 22.62
CA PRO A 277 -1.74 6.06 21.84
C PRO A 277 -0.95 4.76 21.61
N SER A 278 0.38 4.85 21.49
CA SER A 278 1.26 3.70 21.30
C SER A 278 1.34 2.79 22.53
N ILE A 279 1.17 3.33 23.74
CA ILE A 279 1.17 2.54 24.99
C ILE A 279 -0.14 1.76 25.12
N GLN A 280 -1.26 2.37 24.69
CA GLN A 280 -2.55 1.68 24.67
C GLN A 280 -2.70 0.69 23.50
N SER A 281 -1.80 0.69 22.51
CA SER A 281 -1.85 -0.27 21.41
C SER A 281 -1.90 -1.70 21.95
N PRO A 282 -2.71 -2.60 21.36
CA PRO A 282 -2.61 -4.03 21.64
C PRO A 282 -1.17 -4.52 21.46
N PRO A 283 -0.77 -5.61 22.17
CA PRO A 283 0.57 -6.18 22.11
C PRO A 283 0.83 -6.87 20.76
N ASN A 284 0.93 -6.06 19.70
CA ASN A 284 1.11 -6.49 18.32
C ASN A 284 2.58 -6.80 17.99
N PHE A 285 3.52 -6.40 18.85
CA PHE A 285 4.96 -6.62 18.69
C PHE A 285 5.52 -7.47 19.82
N GLY A 286 6.44 -8.37 19.49
CA GLY A 286 7.07 -9.33 20.40
C GLY A 286 8.48 -9.67 19.95
N ALA A 287 9.01 -10.80 20.43
CA ALA A 287 10.31 -11.30 19.99
C ALA A 287 10.29 -11.66 18.48
N PRO A 288 11.45 -11.62 17.78
CA PRO A 288 11.54 -12.04 16.39
C PRO A 288 10.93 -13.43 16.18
N PHE A 289 10.11 -13.57 15.13
CA PHE A 289 9.39 -14.79 14.76
C PHE A 289 8.36 -15.31 15.78
N SER A 290 8.19 -14.68 16.94
CA SER A 290 7.32 -15.19 18.01
C SER A 290 5.89 -15.47 17.54
N GLY A 291 5.27 -14.56 16.79
CA GLY A 291 3.92 -14.78 16.28
C GLY A 291 3.82 -15.87 15.21
N ALA A 292 4.79 -15.95 14.29
CA ALA A 292 4.81 -16.97 13.25
C ALA A 292 5.06 -18.37 13.82
N LEU A 293 5.95 -18.49 14.81
CA LEU A 293 6.25 -19.74 15.52
C LEU A 293 5.06 -20.19 16.37
N TYR A 294 4.43 -19.27 17.09
CA TYR A 294 3.18 -19.54 17.82
C TYR A 294 2.12 -20.14 16.89
N ARG A 295 1.85 -19.46 15.76
CA ARG A 295 0.81 -19.94 14.83
C ARG A 295 1.18 -21.30 14.23
N LEU A 296 2.43 -21.50 13.83
CA LEU A 296 2.89 -22.82 13.37
C LEU A 296 2.74 -23.89 14.46
N GLY A 297 3.06 -23.57 15.72
CA GLY A 297 2.87 -24.46 16.87
C GLY A 297 1.41 -24.84 17.08
N THR A 298 0.49 -23.88 17.01
CA THR A 298 -0.95 -24.15 17.11
C THR A 298 -1.48 -25.01 15.97
N LEU A 299 -1.01 -24.78 14.73
CA LEU A 299 -1.39 -25.58 13.55
C LEU A 299 -0.86 -27.02 13.61
N LEU A 300 0.30 -27.23 14.25
CA LEU A 300 0.91 -28.54 14.47
C LEU A 300 0.48 -29.21 15.78
N HIS A 301 -0.47 -28.61 16.52
CA HIS A 301 -0.94 -29.06 17.84
C HIS A 301 0.15 -29.15 18.92
N TYR A 302 1.27 -28.42 18.77
CA TYR A 302 2.30 -28.30 19.79
C TYR A 302 1.95 -27.28 20.87
N GLU A 303 1.21 -26.23 20.51
CA GLU A 303 0.76 -25.19 21.45
C GLU A 303 -0.77 -25.11 21.44
N PRO A 304 -1.42 -25.07 22.62
CA PRO A 304 -2.85 -24.84 22.68
C PRO A 304 -3.18 -23.37 22.32
N PRO A 305 -4.35 -23.08 21.76
CA PRO A 305 -4.78 -21.71 21.50
C PRO A 305 -4.96 -20.95 22.82
N VAL A 306 -4.29 -19.79 22.94
CA VAL A 306 -4.22 -19.00 24.19
C VAL A 306 -5.17 -17.80 24.17
N PHE A 307 -5.56 -17.30 23.01
CA PHE A 307 -6.39 -16.10 22.85
C PHE A 307 -7.85 -16.41 22.53
N GLY A 308 -8.27 -17.67 22.70
CA GLY A 308 -9.63 -18.11 22.37
C GLY A 308 -9.90 -18.15 20.86
N GLU A 309 -8.85 -18.15 20.04
CA GLU A 309 -8.98 -18.33 18.61
C GLU A 309 -9.64 -19.68 18.29
N PRO A 310 -10.50 -19.73 17.24
CA PRO A 310 -11.12 -20.98 16.84
C PRO A 310 -10.04 -22.02 16.53
N ALA A 311 -10.31 -23.28 16.88
CA ALA A 311 -9.45 -24.40 16.51
C ALA A 311 -9.13 -24.31 15.01
N PRO A 312 -7.91 -24.66 14.57
CA PRO A 312 -7.49 -24.57 13.18
C PRO A 312 -8.59 -25.08 12.25
N SER A 313 -9.22 -24.17 11.50
CA SER A 313 -10.19 -24.58 10.47
C SER A 313 -9.46 -25.44 9.45
N GLY A 314 -10.18 -26.38 8.80
CA GLY A 314 -9.64 -27.49 8.01
C GLY A 314 -8.65 -27.19 6.87
N ASP A 315 -8.27 -25.92 6.65
CA ASP A 315 -7.32 -25.48 5.63
C ASP A 315 -5.94 -25.12 6.22
N ALA A 316 -5.42 -25.92 7.17
CA ALA A 316 -4.09 -25.73 7.77
C ALA A 316 -2.97 -25.53 6.72
N PHE A 317 -3.12 -26.14 5.54
CA PHE A 317 -2.22 -25.94 4.41
C PHE A 317 -2.14 -24.47 3.96
N LEU A 318 -3.28 -23.77 3.84
CA LEU A 318 -3.33 -22.40 3.37
C LEU A 318 -2.65 -21.46 4.38
N GLU A 319 -2.84 -21.71 5.68
CA GLU A 319 -2.19 -20.96 6.74
C GLU A 319 -0.68 -21.17 6.77
N VAL A 320 -0.24 -22.44 6.70
CA VAL A 320 1.20 -22.77 6.59
C VAL A 320 1.81 -22.12 5.35
N ALA A 321 1.09 -22.13 4.21
CA ALA A 321 1.53 -21.45 3.00
C ALA A 321 1.61 -19.92 3.19
N GLY A 322 0.68 -19.30 3.92
CA GLY A 322 0.70 -17.88 4.27
C GLY A 322 1.90 -17.50 5.15
N ILE A 323 2.20 -18.32 6.15
CA ILE A 323 3.40 -18.18 7.00
C ILE A 323 4.66 -18.32 6.13
N GLY A 324 4.76 -19.39 5.34
CA GLY A 324 5.88 -19.66 4.45
C GLY A 324 6.13 -18.54 3.43
N LEU A 325 5.06 -18.00 2.84
CA LEU A 325 5.13 -16.84 1.95
C LEU A 325 5.69 -15.61 2.68
N THR A 326 5.21 -15.33 3.90
CA THR A 326 5.72 -14.20 4.70
C THR A 326 7.21 -14.36 4.99
N MET A 327 7.66 -15.56 5.40
CA MET A 327 9.07 -15.84 5.64
C MET A 327 9.91 -15.67 4.38
N ALA A 328 9.42 -16.16 3.24
CA ALA A 328 10.07 -15.98 1.95
C ALA A 328 10.19 -14.50 1.58
N LEU A 329 9.14 -13.69 1.82
CA LEU A 329 9.18 -12.24 1.58
C LEU A 329 10.18 -11.52 2.49
N ILE A 330 10.35 -11.95 3.74
CA ILE A 330 11.39 -11.41 4.63
C ILE A 330 12.78 -11.70 4.05
N VAL A 331 13.07 -12.92 3.62
CA VAL A 331 14.37 -13.25 2.99
C VAL A 331 14.57 -12.46 1.69
N VAL A 332 13.56 -12.42 0.82
CA VAL A 332 13.63 -11.68 -0.44
C VAL A 332 13.82 -10.18 -0.22
N SER A 333 13.20 -9.60 0.82
CA SER A 333 13.37 -8.19 1.16
C SER A 333 14.83 -7.85 1.50
N LEU A 334 15.52 -8.72 2.25
CA LEU A 334 16.94 -8.56 2.55
C LEU A 334 17.79 -8.64 1.29
N LEU A 335 17.54 -9.65 0.44
CA LEU A 335 18.23 -9.79 -0.85
C LEU A 335 18.00 -8.57 -1.75
N LYS A 336 16.78 -8.02 -1.75
CA LYS A 336 16.46 -6.80 -2.49
C LYS A 336 17.19 -5.60 -1.92
N LEU A 337 17.22 -5.40 -0.61
CA LEU A 337 17.99 -4.31 0.02
C LEU A 337 19.49 -4.38 -0.32
N LEU A 338 20.07 -5.59 -0.30
CA LEU A 338 21.48 -5.80 -0.59
C LEU A 338 21.80 -5.57 -2.09
N THR A 339 20.89 -5.93 -2.98
CA THR A 339 21.07 -5.78 -4.43
C THR A 339 20.62 -4.42 -4.95
N ARG A 340 19.74 -3.73 -4.23
CA ARG A 340 19.07 -2.49 -4.63
C ARG A 340 18.82 -1.62 -3.41
N ARG A 341 19.31 -0.39 -3.49
CA ARG A 341 19.16 0.61 -2.44
C ARG A 341 18.18 1.70 -2.84
N ASP A 342 17.19 1.38 -3.67
CA ASP A 342 16.09 2.32 -3.96
C ASP A 342 15.11 2.39 -2.79
N VAL A 343 14.32 3.47 -2.73
CA VAL A 343 13.38 3.72 -1.63
C VAL A 343 12.37 2.59 -1.43
N PHE A 344 11.95 1.89 -2.50
CA PHE A 344 10.98 0.80 -2.40
C PHE A 344 11.61 -0.47 -1.82
N ALA A 345 12.87 -0.77 -2.16
CA ALA A 345 13.62 -1.85 -1.54
C ALA A 345 13.89 -1.61 -0.05
N VAL A 346 14.24 -0.37 0.33
CA VAL A 346 14.40 0.02 1.74
C VAL A 346 13.07 -0.09 2.48
N GLN A 347 11.99 0.44 1.91
CA GLN A 347 10.67 0.37 2.53
C GLN A 347 10.16 -1.07 2.66
N LEU A 348 10.41 -1.93 1.67
CA LEU A 348 10.10 -3.35 1.75
C LEU A 348 10.84 -4.01 2.92
N TRP A 349 12.13 -3.72 3.10
CA TRP A 349 12.90 -4.23 4.24
C TRP A 349 12.37 -3.74 5.59
N VAL A 350 11.97 -2.46 5.68
CA VAL A 350 11.36 -1.91 6.89
C VAL A 350 10.06 -2.64 7.23
N GLN A 351 9.19 -2.90 6.24
CA GLN A 351 7.97 -3.69 6.43
C GLN A 351 8.26 -5.14 6.83
N ALA A 352 9.28 -5.76 6.23
CA ALA A 352 9.72 -7.11 6.58
C ALA A 352 10.26 -7.18 8.01
N THR A 353 10.99 -6.14 8.44
CA THR A 353 11.45 -6.02 9.82
C THR A 353 10.27 -5.87 10.77
N LEU A 354 9.26 -5.05 10.46
CA LEU A 354 8.05 -4.99 11.29
C LEU A 354 7.33 -6.34 11.35
N ALA A 355 7.17 -7.02 10.21
CA ALA A 355 6.56 -8.34 10.11
C ALA A 355 7.28 -9.38 10.98
N LEU A 356 8.62 -9.36 10.98
CA LEU A 356 9.46 -10.25 11.78
C LEU A 356 9.16 -10.16 13.29
N PHE A 357 8.86 -8.96 13.79
CA PHE A 357 8.61 -8.71 15.20
C PHE A 357 7.13 -8.75 15.58
N THR A 358 6.23 -9.18 14.68
CA THR A 358 4.80 -9.29 15.02
C THR A 358 4.54 -10.41 16.04
N ALA A 359 3.76 -10.10 17.07
CA ALA A 359 3.45 -10.99 18.20
C ALA A 359 2.32 -11.98 17.87
N PRO A 360 2.10 -13.03 18.69
CA PRO A 360 1.03 -14.01 18.52
C PRO A 360 -0.36 -13.43 18.20
N LEU A 361 -0.72 -12.29 18.80
CA LEU A 361 -2.01 -11.61 18.57
C LEU A 361 -2.25 -11.23 17.10
N VAL A 362 -1.20 -10.99 16.32
CA VAL A 362 -1.32 -10.68 14.88
C VAL A 362 -1.61 -11.95 14.06
N TRP A 363 -1.25 -13.13 14.59
CA TRP A 363 -1.26 -14.40 13.87
C TRP A 363 -2.38 -15.35 14.34
N LEU A 364 -3.47 -14.82 14.92
CA LEU A 364 -4.59 -15.62 15.41
C LEU A 364 -5.26 -16.46 14.31
N ASP A 365 -5.30 -15.93 13.09
CA ASP A 365 -5.92 -16.54 11.92
C ASP A 365 -5.41 -15.88 10.63
N ILE A 366 -5.78 -16.47 9.50
CA ILE A 366 -5.37 -16.01 8.16
C ILE A 366 -5.85 -14.60 7.81
N HIS A 367 -7.02 -14.21 8.29
CA HIS A 367 -7.56 -12.87 8.08
C HIS A 367 -6.78 -11.83 8.90
N SER A 368 -6.50 -12.15 10.16
CA SER A 368 -5.72 -11.30 11.07
C SER A 368 -4.34 -10.97 10.51
N HIS A 369 -3.51 -11.98 10.22
CA HIS A 369 -2.17 -11.71 9.72
C HIS A 369 -2.18 -11.22 8.26
N GLY A 370 -3.12 -11.68 7.43
CA GLY A 370 -3.26 -11.23 6.04
C GLY A 370 -3.56 -9.73 5.95
N ARG A 371 -4.43 -9.21 6.84
CA ARG A 371 -4.76 -7.79 6.96
C ARG A 371 -3.57 -6.96 7.45
N VAL A 372 -2.89 -7.40 8.49
CA VAL A 372 -1.78 -6.63 9.11
C VAL A 372 -0.56 -6.63 8.18
N LEU A 373 -0.22 -7.77 7.60
CA LEU A 373 0.98 -7.94 6.76
C LEU A 373 0.76 -7.55 5.29
N GLY A 374 -0.43 -7.12 4.90
CA GLY A 374 -0.71 -6.76 3.50
C GLY A 374 0.18 -5.63 2.95
N MET A 375 0.72 -4.75 3.81
CA MET A 375 1.69 -3.73 3.41
C MET A 375 3.02 -4.33 2.93
N LEU A 376 3.45 -5.46 3.52
CA LEU A 376 4.63 -6.19 3.07
C LEU A 376 4.46 -6.65 1.62
N VAL A 377 3.30 -7.22 1.30
CA VAL A 377 2.97 -7.70 -0.06
C VAL A 377 2.88 -6.54 -1.05
N LEU A 378 2.28 -5.42 -0.65
CA LEU A 378 2.20 -4.21 -1.49
C LEU A 378 3.59 -3.68 -1.87
N PHE A 379 4.47 -3.49 -0.88
CA PHE A 379 5.83 -3.00 -1.14
C PHE A 379 6.71 -4.03 -1.81
N TYR A 380 6.43 -5.33 -1.67
CA TYR A 380 7.08 -6.37 -2.44
C TYR A 380 6.78 -6.21 -3.94
N GLY A 381 5.50 -6.04 -4.28
CA GLY A 381 5.07 -5.75 -5.65
C GLY A 381 5.76 -4.50 -6.21
N LEU A 382 5.83 -3.42 -5.45
CA LEU A 382 6.50 -2.18 -5.87
C LEU A 382 8.01 -2.37 -6.06
N ALA A 383 8.72 -3.03 -5.14
CA ALA A 383 10.15 -3.27 -5.27
C ALA A 383 10.50 -4.18 -6.47
N LEU A 384 9.62 -5.14 -6.79
CA LEU A 384 9.74 -5.96 -7.99
C LEU A 384 9.50 -5.16 -9.27
N LEU A 385 8.48 -4.32 -9.28
CA LEU A 385 8.00 -3.64 -10.48
C LEU A 385 8.78 -2.36 -10.79
N ALA A 386 9.19 -1.59 -9.79
CA ALA A 386 10.02 -0.40 -9.95
C ALA A 386 11.44 -0.71 -10.45
N ALA A 387 11.76 -2.01 -10.62
CA ALA A 387 12.99 -2.47 -11.21
C ALA A 387 13.32 -1.84 -12.57
N PRO A 388 14.46 -1.13 -12.73
CA PRO A 388 15.01 -0.88 -14.06
C PRO A 388 15.18 -2.21 -14.78
N ARG A 389 14.68 -2.28 -16.02
CA ARG A 389 14.88 -3.44 -16.90
C ARG A 389 16.38 -3.60 -17.10
N ARG A 390 16.96 -4.74 -16.69
CA ARG A 390 18.30 -5.13 -17.15
C ARG A 390 18.17 -5.40 -18.65
N ILE A 391 18.55 -4.46 -19.50
CA ILE A 391 18.69 -4.73 -20.93
C ILE A 391 19.90 -5.67 -21.06
N PRO A 392 19.75 -6.88 -21.61
CA PRO A 392 20.89 -7.76 -21.86
C PRO A 392 21.89 -7.02 -22.77
N ARG A 393 23.17 -6.98 -22.36
CA ARG A 393 24.24 -6.34 -23.15
C ARG A 393 24.33 -6.85 -24.59
N SER A 394 23.78 -8.03 -24.89
CA SER A 394 23.72 -8.60 -26.24
C SER A 394 22.82 -7.85 -27.23
N ARG A 395 22.06 -6.83 -26.80
CA ARG A 395 21.28 -5.96 -27.70
C ARG A 395 21.81 -4.54 -27.86
N CYS A 396 22.95 -4.20 -27.23
CA CYS A 396 23.74 -3.03 -27.64
C CYS A 396 24.68 -3.44 -28.78
N VAL A 397 24.12 -3.82 -29.93
CA VAL A 397 24.86 -3.63 -31.18
C VAL A 397 24.67 -2.16 -31.50
N VAL A 398 25.69 -1.37 -31.17
CA VAL A 398 25.87 -0.06 -31.78
C VAL A 398 25.99 -0.38 -33.28
N GLN A 399 24.94 -0.12 -34.06
CA GLN A 399 25.11 0.06 -35.50
C GLN A 399 25.99 1.30 -35.63
N THR A 400 27.30 1.09 -35.70
CA THR A 400 28.23 2.09 -36.16
C THR A 400 27.75 2.53 -37.53
N VAL A 401 27.67 3.85 -37.71
CA VAL A 401 27.38 4.49 -38.99
C VAL A 401 28.53 4.18 -39.94
N SER A 402 28.50 3.01 -40.57
CA SER A 402 29.41 2.63 -41.67
C SER A 402 28.67 2.04 -42.87
N ASP A 403 27.39 1.65 -42.72
CA ASP A 403 26.65 0.98 -43.80
C ASP A 403 25.80 1.92 -44.67
N VAL A 404 25.85 3.24 -44.44
CA VAL A 404 25.14 4.22 -45.30
C VAL A 404 26.01 4.73 -46.47
N GLN A 405 27.32 4.44 -46.49
CA GLN A 405 28.20 4.86 -47.61
C GLN A 405 28.41 3.80 -48.70
N ALA A 406 27.93 2.56 -48.53
CA ALA A 406 28.05 1.52 -49.56
C ALA A 406 26.89 1.50 -50.57
N ALA A 407 25.80 2.25 -50.35
CA ALA A 407 24.61 2.25 -51.21
C ALA A 407 24.47 3.47 -52.14
N SER A 408 25.49 4.34 -52.24
CA SER A 408 25.46 5.55 -53.10
C SER A 408 26.50 5.56 -54.23
N ARG A 409 27.16 4.44 -54.51
CA ARG A 409 28.07 4.29 -55.67
C ARG A 409 27.76 3.00 -56.42
N GLY A 410 26.68 3.00 -57.18
CA GLY A 410 26.30 1.87 -58.01
C GLY A 410 25.04 2.14 -58.82
N GLY A 411 25.12 3.05 -59.78
CA GLY A 411 24.05 3.30 -60.74
C GLY A 411 24.51 4.24 -61.85
N ASP A 412 24.37 3.77 -63.09
CA ASP A 412 24.41 4.50 -64.37
C ASP A 412 25.73 4.56 -65.16
N ARG A 413 25.98 3.51 -65.97
CA ARG A 413 26.24 3.64 -67.43
C ARG A 413 25.69 2.41 -68.20
N PRO A 414 24.98 2.58 -69.33
CA PRO A 414 24.46 1.48 -70.14
C PRO A 414 25.54 0.86 -71.07
N PRO A 415 25.35 -0.38 -71.56
CA PRO A 415 26.27 -1.00 -72.51
C PRO A 415 26.06 -0.44 -73.92
N ALA A 416 27.14 0.07 -74.52
CA ALA A 416 27.22 0.35 -75.94
C ALA A 416 27.42 -0.96 -76.72
N SER A 417 26.50 -1.24 -77.64
CA SER A 417 26.60 -2.28 -78.65
C SER A 417 27.69 -1.96 -79.67
N ALA A 418 28.59 -2.90 -79.92
CA ALA A 418 29.43 -2.94 -81.10
C ALA A 418 28.70 -3.71 -82.22
N VAL A 419 28.61 -3.14 -83.43
CA VAL A 419 28.87 -3.74 -84.76
C VAL A 419 28.65 -2.65 -85.83
N SER A 420 29.72 -2.21 -86.50
CA SER A 420 29.89 -2.12 -87.97
C SER A 420 30.92 -1.04 -88.38
N LEU A 421 31.87 -1.50 -89.22
CA LEU A 421 32.97 -0.85 -89.94
C LEU A 421 34.22 -0.45 -89.15
#